data_AF-A0A7S1F9K6-F1
#
_entry.id   AF-A0A7S1F9K6-F1
#
_cell.length_a   1.000
_cell.length_b   1.000
_cell.length_c   1.000
_cell.angle_alpha   90.00
_cell.angle_beta   90.00
_cell.angle_gamma   90.00
#
_symmetry.space_group_name_H-M   'P 1'
#
loop_
_entity.id
_entity.type
_entity.pdbx_description
1 polymer ?
#
loop_
_entity_poly.entity_id
_entity_poly.type
_entity_poly.pdbx_seq_one_letter_code
_entity_poly.pdbx_strand_id
1 'polypeptide(L)'
;IWGFAYAKSEWRQLQNDLSFGHYISDFWNCCDVLLISALVITILLGYAEHFWTVTWGTEKPPNGHHFEGVHSLNVLVCWWRMFQTFYRWEYFGALIMTVIRMSADILRFSIILIILCSGFGYALTPMLFEAGEEREKQGVVWTFWSIVGETRQDLVERACGLPAPWNTVTHCLLYTLVLVTNVIAMNLLIAVMNSTYDGMKQDSNTMWAFERVNWILEYSEAGDLPPPLNLLQGFLVEAEDSEPSHGCFKRRPLRRANSDLLVHQRELKESQRRAMALVEADEDTGELSRLRQENLSLKRHIERLERLATNFLLENHERGALGVGELPLPPPPKTPCHSLERASTSFA
;
A
#
# COMPACT_ATOMS: atom_id res chain seq x y z
N ILE A 1 -24.57 -14.47 -9.91
CA ILE A 1 -24.55 -13.68 -11.17
C ILE A 1 -23.26 -12.87 -11.29
N TRP A 2 -22.98 -11.91 -10.41
CA TRP A 2 -21.75 -11.11 -10.49
C TRP A 2 -20.47 -11.95 -10.51
N GLY A 3 -20.32 -12.91 -9.59
CA GLY A 3 -19.15 -13.81 -9.58
C GLY A 3 -18.98 -14.64 -10.85
N PHE A 4 -20.07 -14.96 -11.56
CA PHE A 4 -20.00 -15.66 -12.84
C PHE A 4 -19.58 -14.73 -13.98
N ALA A 5 -20.09 -13.49 -13.99
CA ALA A 5 -19.65 -12.45 -14.92
C ALA A 5 -18.15 -12.16 -14.76
N TYR A 6 -17.70 -12.13 -13.51
CA TYR A 6 -16.30 -11.93 -13.13
C TYR A 6 -15.41 -13.12 -13.55
N ALA A 7 -15.82 -14.35 -13.23
CA ALA A 7 -15.09 -15.53 -13.68
C ALA A 7 -14.99 -15.62 -15.21
N LYS A 8 -16.02 -15.18 -15.94
CA LYS A 8 -16.00 -15.09 -17.41
C LYS A 8 -15.01 -14.03 -17.91
N SER A 9 -14.90 -12.88 -17.24
CA SER A 9 -13.91 -11.86 -17.63
C SER A 9 -12.48 -12.34 -17.39
N GLU A 10 -12.21 -12.93 -16.23
CA GLU A 10 -10.89 -13.49 -15.91
C GLU A 10 -10.51 -14.64 -16.84
N TRP A 11 -11.48 -15.52 -17.18
CA TRP A 11 -11.25 -16.59 -18.13
C TRP A 11 -10.87 -16.07 -19.52
N ARG A 12 -11.52 -14.98 -19.98
CA ARG A 12 -11.18 -14.34 -21.26
C ARG A 12 -9.79 -13.71 -21.23
N GLN A 13 -9.41 -13.10 -20.10
CA GLN A 13 -8.07 -12.56 -19.91
C GLN A 13 -7.01 -13.67 -19.98
N LEU A 14 -7.26 -14.79 -19.29
CA LEU A 14 -6.38 -15.97 -19.34
C LEU A 14 -6.23 -16.56 -20.76
N GLN A 15 -7.28 -16.53 -21.58
CA GLN A 15 -7.23 -17.00 -22.96
C GLN A 15 -6.40 -16.11 -23.88
N ASN A 16 -6.35 -14.81 -23.58
CA ASN A 16 -5.57 -13.85 -24.36
C ASN A 16 -4.08 -13.93 -24.03
N ASP A 17 -3.74 -14.34 -22.81
CA ASP A 17 -2.35 -14.56 -22.39
C ASP A 17 -1.83 -15.93 -22.86
N LEU A 18 -0.65 -15.93 -23.51
CA LEU A 18 -0.06 -17.15 -24.11
C LEU A 18 0.37 -18.23 -23.09
N SER A 19 0.50 -17.90 -21.81
CA SER A 19 1.02 -18.83 -20.79
C SER A 19 0.39 -18.63 -19.41
N PHE A 20 -0.19 -19.70 -18.87
CA PHE A 20 -0.76 -19.75 -17.52
C PHE A 20 0.25 -19.40 -16.42
N GLY A 21 1.52 -19.78 -16.62
CA GLY A 21 2.58 -19.49 -15.65
C GLY A 21 2.91 -18.01 -15.53
N HIS A 22 2.78 -17.25 -16.62
CA HIS A 22 2.99 -15.80 -16.60
C HIS A 22 1.81 -15.10 -15.92
N TYR A 23 0.59 -15.51 -16.23
CA TYR A 23 -0.62 -14.95 -15.63
C TYR A 23 -0.63 -15.10 -14.09
N ILE A 24 -0.26 -16.26 -13.55
CA ILE A 24 -0.22 -16.49 -12.09
C ILE A 24 0.94 -15.75 -11.40
N SER A 25 1.98 -15.35 -12.14
CA SER A 25 3.11 -14.63 -11.54
C SER A 25 2.72 -13.25 -11.02
N ASP A 26 1.66 -12.65 -11.57
CA ASP A 26 1.10 -11.41 -11.07
C ASP A 26 0.33 -11.64 -9.77
N PHE A 27 0.67 -10.86 -8.75
CA PHE A 27 0.06 -10.92 -7.43
C PHE A 27 -1.48 -10.80 -7.48
N TRP A 28 -1.99 -9.86 -8.28
CA TRP A 28 -3.42 -9.60 -8.39
C TRP A 28 -4.18 -10.73 -9.09
N ASN A 29 -3.62 -11.28 -10.17
CA ASN A 29 -4.22 -12.42 -10.89
C ASN A 29 -4.25 -13.68 -10.01
N CYS A 30 -3.20 -13.90 -9.20
CA CYS A 30 -3.18 -14.96 -8.20
C CYS A 30 -4.30 -14.76 -7.15
N CYS A 31 -4.48 -13.54 -6.64
CA CYS A 31 -5.61 -13.22 -5.75
C CYS A 31 -6.97 -13.44 -6.42
N ASP A 32 -7.11 -13.14 -7.72
CA ASP A 32 -8.34 -13.33 -8.47
C ASP A 32 -8.68 -14.82 -8.69
N VAL A 33 -7.67 -15.66 -8.94
CA VAL A 33 -7.83 -17.12 -9.00
C VAL A 33 -8.22 -17.69 -7.63
N LEU A 34 -7.62 -17.20 -6.54
CA LEU A 34 -7.98 -17.57 -5.18
C LEU A 34 -9.42 -17.16 -4.85
N LEU A 35 -9.84 -15.96 -5.26
CA LEU A 35 -11.20 -15.46 -5.08
C LEU A 35 -12.22 -16.32 -5.84
N ILE A 36 -11.96 -16.61 -7.12
CA ILE A 36 -12.87 -17.42 -7.94
C ILE A 36 -12.94 -18.85 -7.41
N SER A 37 -11.82 -19.45 -7.04
CA SER A 37 -11.81 -20.81 -6.47
C SER A 37 -12.56 -20.88 -5.14
N ALA A 38 -12.38 -19.91 -4.23
CA ALA A 38 -13.15 -19.82 -3.00
C ALA A 38 -14.66 -19.61 -3.24
N LEU A 39 -15.02 -18.84 -4.26
CA LEU A 39 -16.42 -18.63 -4.67
C LEU A 39 -17.05 -19.92 -5.21
N VAL A 40 -16.31 -20.70 -6.02
CA VAL A 40 -16.77 -22.02 -6.50
C VAL A 40 -16.97 -22.98 -5.33
N ILE A 41 -16.01 -23.05 -4.40
CA ILE A 41 -16.13 -23.89 -3.20
C ILE A 41 -17.35 -23.49 -2.38
N THR A 42 -17.60 -22.20 -2.20
CA THR A 42 -18.77 -21.68 -1.48
C THR A 42 -20.08 -22.12 -2.14
N ILE A 43 -20.16 -22.07 -3.48
CA ILE A 43 -21.33 -22.52 -4.23
C ILE A 43 -21.53 -24.03 -4.07
N LEU A 44 -20.47 -24.83 -4.17
CA LEU A 44 -20.54 -26.29 -3.99
C LEU A 44 -21.01 -26.67 -2.58
N LEU A 45 -20.50 -26.00 -1.55
CA LEU A 45 -20.95 -26.18 -0.17
C LEU A 45 -22.42 -25.81 -0.01
N GLY A 46 -22.87 -24.70 -0.61
CA GLY A 46 -24.27 -24.31 -0.60
C GLY A 46 -25.20 -25.34 -1.28
N TYR A 47 -24.78 -25.92 -2.40
CA TYR A 47 -25.53 -27.02 -3.04
C TYR A 47 -25.54 -28.28 -2.18
N ALA A 48 -24.43 -28.61 -1.51
CA ALA A 48 -24.36 -29.77 -0.63
C ALA A 48 -25.28 -29.62 0.59
N GLU A 49 -25.32 -28.43 1.20
CA GLU A 49 -26.25 -28.11 2.30
C GLU A 49 -27.70 -28.16 1.83
N HIS A 50 -28.02 -27.56 0.69
CA HIS A 50 -29.37 -27.63 0.12
C HIS A 50 -29.79 -29.08 -0.16
N PHE A 51 -28.92 -29.87 -0.80
CA PHE A 51 -29.17 -31.29 -1.04
C PHE A 51 -29.38 -32.09 0.24
N TRP A 52 -28.60 -31.79 1.29
CA TRP A 52 -28.74 -32.41 2.60
C TRP A 52 -30.10 -32.11 3.23
N THR A 53 -30.52 -30.83 3.26
CA THR A 53 -31.82 -30.43 3.81
C THR A 53 -32.98 -31.10 3.10
N VAL A 54 -32.91 -31.22 1.77
CA VAL A 54 -33.95 -31.88 0.96
C VAL A 54 -34.00 -33.40 1.20
N THR A 55 -32.83 -34.03 1.38
CA THR A 55 -32.74 -35.49 1.50
C THR A 55 -33.09 -35.98 2.91
N TRP A 56 -32.70 -35.25 3.94
CA TRP A 56 -32.79 -35.71 5.33
C TRP A 56 -33.77 -34.92 6.20
N GLY A 57 -34.38 -33.84 5.69
CA GLY A 57 -35.41 -33.06 6.40
C GLY A 57 -34.91 -32.40 7.70
N THR A 58 -33.60 -32.30 7.91
CA THR A 58 -32.97 -31.65 9.07
C THR A 58 -32.54 -30.23 8.71
N GLU A 59 -32.64 -29.28 9.64
CA GLU A 59 -32.33 -27.87 9.37
C GLU A 59 -30.85 -27.62 9.05
N LYS A 60 -29.90 -28.35 9.67
CA LYS A 60 -28.47 -28.23 9.37
C LYS A 60 -27.71 -29.56 9.54
N PRO A 61 -26.70 -29.83 8.69
CA PRO A 61 -25.80 -30.96 8.91
C PRO A 61 -24.97 -30.76 10.20
N PRO A 62 -24.55 -31.84 10.87
CA PRO A 62 -23.54 -31.75 11.93
C PRO A 62 -22.26 -31.17 11.29
N ASN A 63 -21.87 -29.96 11.68
CA ASN A 63 -20.85 -29.09 11.08
C ASN A 63 -21.34 -28.06 10.01
N GLY A 64 -22.62 -27.73 9.96
CA GLY A 64 -23.19 -26.71 9.06
C GLY A 64 -22.82 -25.25 9.35
N HIS A 65 -21.56 -24.98 9.71
CA HIS A 65 -20.94 -23.64 9.77
C HIS A 65 -19.86 -23.44 8.70
N HIS A 66 -19.55 -24.50 7.93
CA HIS A 66 -18.51 -24.44 6.92
C HIS A 66 -18.87 -23.50 5.77
N PHE A 67 -20.14 -23.46 5.36
CA PHE A 67 -20.60 -22.51 4.36
C PHE A 67 -20.43 -21.06 4.82
N GLU A 68 -20.90 -20.71 6.03
CA GLU A 68 -20.78 -19.34 6.55
C GLU A 68 -19.31 -18.94 6.77
N GLY A 69 -18.48 -19.87 7.23
CA GLY A 69 -17.04 -19.65 7.41
C GLY A 69 -16.32 -19.37 6.09
N VAL A 70 -16.51 -20.21 5.06
CA VAL A 70 -15.87 -20.01 3.76
C VAL A 70 -16.43 -18.77 3.06
N HIS A 71 -17.75 -18.53 3.17
CA HIS A 71 -18.38 -17.34 2.59
C HIS A 71 -17.84 -16.04 3.20
N SER A 72 -17.71 -15.98 4.53
CA SER A 72 -17.17 -14.79 5.22
C SER A 72 -15.71 -14.52 4.88
N LEU A 73 -14.87 -15.56 4.75
CA LEU A 73 -13.50 -15.43 4.26
C LEU A 73 -13.46 -14.93 2.80
N ASN A 74 -14.35 -15.42 1.94
CA ASN A 74 -14.42 -14.97 0.56
C ASN A 74 -14.79 -13.47 0.46
N VAL A 75 -15.66 -12.97 1.32
CA VAL A 75 -15.99 -11.54 1.41
C VAL A 75 -14.76 -10.71 1.79
N LEU A 76 -13.89 -11.21 2.67
CA LEU A 76 -12.64 -10.52 3.01
C LEU A 76 -11.73 -10.34 1.78
N VAL A 77 -11.61 -11.38 0.94
CA VAL A 77 -10.83 -11.30 -0.30
C VAL A 77 -11.46 -10.32 -1.30
N CYS A 78 -12.80 -10.25 -1.38
CA CYS A 78 -13.49 -9.21 -2.17
C CYS A 78 -13.13 -7.80 -1.69
N TRP A 79 -13.09 -7.56 -0.38
CA TRP A 79 -12.67 -6.28 0.19
C TRP A 79 -11.19 -5.99 -0.10
N TRP A 80 -10.32 -7.00 -0.02
CA TRP A 80 -8.92 -6.86 -0.41
C TRP A 80 -8.81 -6.42 -1.88
N ARG A 81 -9.61 -7.00 -2.77
CA ARG A 81 -9.64 -6.62 -4.20
C ARG A 81 -10.05 -5.17 -4.43
N MET A 82 -10.80 -4.55 -3.53
CA MET A 82 -11.12 -3.12 -3.63
C MET A 82 -9.88 -2.22 -3.57
N PHE A 83 -8.81 -2.65 -2.89
CA PHE A 83 -7.55 -1.90 -2.89
C PHE A 83 -6.97 -1.74 -4.29
N GLN A 84 -7.15 -2.70 -5.20
CA GLN A 84 -6.72 -2.53 -6.60
C GLN A 84 -7.50 -1.41 -7.31
N THR A 85 -8.74 -1.15 -6.90
CA THR A 85 -9.49 0.01 -7.39
C THR A 85 -8.93 1.29 -6.80
N PHE A 86 -8.71 1.37 -5.49
CA PHE A 86 -8.09 2.56 -4.88
C PHE A 86 -6.68 2.83 -5.38
N TYR A 87 -5.93 1.79 -5.68
CA TYR A 87 -4.59 1.86 -6.24
C TYR A 87 -4.56 2.56 -7.61
N ARG A 88 -5.66 2.50 -8.36
CA ARG A 88 -5.81 3.20 -9.65
C ARG A 88 -6.11 4.69 -9.51
N TRP A 89 -6.52 5.15 -8.33
CA TRP A 89 -6.83 6.56 -8.09
C TRP A 89 -5.54 7.32 -7.78
N GLU A 90 -5.39 8.56 -8.27
CA GLU A 90 -4.15 9.33 -8.10
C GLU A 90 -3.74 9.54 -6.65
N TYR A 91 -4.69 10.00 -5.83
CA TYR A 91 -4.42 10.26 -4.42
C TYR A 91 -4.14 8.97 -3.63
N PHE A 92 -5.01 7.95 -3.75
CA PHE A 92 -4.89 6.72 -2.98
C PHE A 92 -3.78 5.80 -3.50
N GLY A 93 -3.55 5.76 -4.81
CA GLY A 93 -2.49 4.96 -5.42
C GLY A 93 -1.11 5.43 -4.99
N ALA A 94 -0.85 6.73 -5.01
CA ALA A 94 0.37 7.32 -4.46
C ALA A 94 0.57 6.99 -2.96
N LEU A 95 -0.51 7.08 -2.17
CA LEU A 95 -0.48 6.75 -0.74
C LEU A 95 -0.13 5.27 -0.52
N ILE A 96 -0.82 4.37 -1.23
CA ILE A 96 -0.60 2.91 -1.15
C ILE A 96 0.82 2.57 -1.58
N MET A 97 1.33 3.17 -2.67
CA MET A 97 2.72 2.99 -3.11
C MET A 97 3.73 3.41 -2.06
N THR A 98 3.44 4.50 -1.34
CA THR A 98 4.30 4.98 -0.26
C THR A 98 4.31 3.97 0.89
N VAL A 99 3.13 3.46 1.29
CA VAL A 99 3.02 2.43 2.34
C VAL A 99 3.74 1.14 1.95
N ILE A 100 3.56 0.66 0.71
CA ILE A 100 4.21 -0.56 0.22
C ILE A 100 5.74 -0.41 0.23
N ARG A 101 6.28 0.71 -0.26
CA ARG A 101 7.74 0.93 -0.25
C ARG A 101 8.30 1.06 1.17
N MET A 102 7.58 1.71 2.07
CA MET A 102 7.96 1.84 3.48
C MET A 102 7.84 0.54 4.27
N SER A 103 7.07 -0.44 3.76
CA SER A 103 6.79 -1.68 4.49
C SER A 103 8.05 -2.47 4.83
N ALA A 104 9.10 -2.41 4.01
CA ALA A 104 10.36 -3.10 4.28
C ALA A 104 11.05 -2.56 5.55
N ASP A 105 11.06 -1.25 5.74
CA ASP A 105 11.62 -0.62 6.95
C ASP A 105 10.76 -0.91 8.18
N ILE A 106 9.44 -0.85 8.01
CA ILE A 106 8.47 -1.20 9.05
C ILE A 106 8.64 -2.66 9.47
N LEU A 107 8.83 -3.59 8.53
CA LEU A 107 9.03 -5.01 8.80
C LEU A 107 10.34 -5.26 9.57
N ARG A 108 11.45 -4.61 9.18
CA ARG A 108 12.73 -4.71 9.90
C ARG A 108 12.59 -4.26 11.36
N PHE A 109 11.89 -3.15 11.58
CA PHE A 109 11.58 -2.68 12.94
C PHE A 109 10.64 -3.65 13.67
N SER A 110 9.60 -4.15 12.99
CA SER A 110 8.61 -5.06 13.57
C SER A 110 9.24 -6.37 14.04
N ILE A 111 10.28 -6.87 13.36
CA ILE A 111 11.04 -8.04 13.81
C ILE A 111 11.67 -7.78 15.19
N ILE A 112 12.29 -6.61 15.39
CA ILE A 112 12.85 -6.24 16.70
C ILE A 112 11.76 -6.18 17.76
N LEU A 113 10.60 -5.59 17.43
CA LEU A 113 9.45 -5.53 18.33
C LEU A 113 8.94 -6.93 18.71
N ILE A 114 8.83 -7.85 17.75
CA ILE A 114 8.41 -9.25 18.00
C ILE A 114 9.42 -9.97 18.90
N ILE A 115 10.73 -9.81 18.66
CA ILE A 115 11.78 -10.39 19.51
C ILE A 115 11.68 -9.86 20.95
N LEU A 116 11.50 -8.55 21.11
CA LEU A 116 11.32 -7.94 22.43
C LEU A 116 10.08 -8.50 23.15
N CYS A 117 8.95 -8.57 22.44
CA CYS A 117 7.67 -8.99 23.03
C CYS A 117 7.62 -10.48 23.33
N SER A 118 8.28 -11.30 22.51
CA SER A 118 8.46 -12.72 22.81
C SER A 118 9.36 -12.93 24.03
N GLY A 119 10.44 -12.17 24.17
CA GLY A 119 11.30 -12.23 25.36
C GLY A 119 10.54 -11.95 26.66
N PHE A 120 9.81 -10.83 26.71
CA PHE A 120 8.95 -10.52 27.86
C PHE A 120 7.77 -11.48 28.01
N GLY A 121 7.17 -11.93 26.92
CA GLY A 121 6.07 -12.89 26.93
C GLY A 121 6.47 -14.22 27.55
N TYR A 122 7.58 -14.81 27.10
CA TYR A 122 8.08 -16.06 27.70
C TYR A 122 8.47 -15.91 29.17
N ALA A 123 8.95 -14.74 29.60
CA ALA A 123 9.29 -14.46 31.00
C ALA A 123 8.05 -14.28 31.88
N LEU A 124 7.03 -13.57 31.39
CA LEU A 124 5.84 -13.19 32.16
C LEU A 124 4.74 -14.26 32.15
N THR A 125 4.56 -15.01 31.06
CA THR A 125 3.52 -16.05 30.98
C THR A 125 3.54 -17.05 32.14
N PRO A 126 4.68 -17.67 32.54
CA PRO A 126 4.69 -18.59 33.69
C PRO A 126 4.47 -17.91 35.05
N MET A 127 4.67 -16.59 35.15
CA MET A 127 4.43 -15.84 36.39
C MET A 127 2.97 -15.43 36.54
N LEU A 128 2.27 -15.16 35.44
CA LEU A 128 0.87 -14.70 35.46
C LEU A 128 -0.16 -15.83 35.26
N PHE A 129 0.23 -16.94 34.63
CA PHE A 129 -0.65 -18.08 34.37
C PHE A 129 -0.09 -19.34 35.03
N GLU A 130 -0.67 -19.70 36.17
CA GLU A 130 -0.28 -20.90 36.92
C GLU A 130 -0.76 -22.18 36.23
N ALA A 131 -1.95 -22.15 35.61
CA ALA A 131 -2.54 -23.29 34.94
C ALA A 131 -1.87 -23.54 33.57
N GLY A 132 -1.39 -24.77 33.36
CA GLY A 132 -0.74 -25.17 32.10
C GLY A 132 -1.63 -25.00 30.87
N GLU A 133 -2.94 -25.27 31.00
CA GLU A 133 -3.91 -25.12 29.92
C GLU A 133 -4.16 -23.64 29.55
N GLU A 134 -4.20 -22.73 30.54
CA GLU A 134 -4.30 -21.30 30.27
C GLU A 134 -3.03 -20.75 29.63
N ARG A 135 -1.86 -21.25 30.07
CA ARG A 135 -0.55 -20.89 29.53
C ARG A 135 -0.42 -21.24 28.05
N GLU A 136 -0.91 -22.41 27.64
CA GLU A 136 -0.89 -22.82 26.23
C GLU A 136 -1.85 -21.98 25.38
N LYS A 137 -3.06 -21.71 25.90
CA LYS A 137 -4.07 -20.89 25.22
C LYS A 137 -3.64 -19.44 25.02
N GLN A 138 -3.00 -18.83 26.01
CA GLN A 138 -2.58 -17.42 25.98
C GLN A 138 -1.20 -17.24 25.33
N GLY A 139 -0.29 -18.20 25.53
CA GLY A 139 1.04 -18.24 24.94
C GLY A 139 1.82 -16.93 25.09
N VAL A 140 2.41 -16.47 23.98
CA VAL A 140 3.05 -15.15 23.83
C VAL A 140 2.08 -14.14 23.21
N VAL A 141 0.96 -14.59 22.66
CA VAL A 141 0.03 -13.75 21.89
C VAL A 141 -0.56 -12.63 22.75
N TRP A 142 -0.73 -12.85 24.05
CA TRP A 142 -1.22 -11.81 24.93
C TRP A 142 -0.30 -10.59 25.06
N THR A 143 1.03 -10.75 24.94
CA THR A 143 1.93 -9.59 25.00
C THR A 143 1.83 -8.74 23.76
N PHE A 144 1.46 -9.32 22.61
CA PHE A 144 1.18 -8.56 21.39
C PHE A 144 -0.03 -7.65 21.57
N TRP A 145 -1.15 -8.16 22.12
CA TRP A 145 -2.34 -7.34 22.42
C TRP A 145 -2.04 -6.21 23.40
N SER A 146 -1.10 -6.42 24.33
CA SER A 146 -0.61 -5.37 25.23
C SER A 146 0.08 -4.20 24.50
N ILE A 147 0.71 -4.43 23.34
CA ILE A 147 1.34 -3.37 22.53
C ILE A 147 0.27 -2.50 21.87
N VAL A 148 -0.79 -3.13 21.38
CA VAL A 148 -1.91 -2.46 20.71
C VAL A 148 -2.67 -1.54 21.67
N GLY A 149 -2.39 -1.66 22.97
CA GLY A 149 -2.92 -0.79 24.02
C GLY A 149 -3.95 -1.49 24.91
N GLU A 150 -4.19 -2.78 24.71
CA GLU A 150 -5.06 -3.57 25.57
C GLU A 150 -4.35 -3.88 26.89
N THR A 151 -4.50 -2.98 27.86
CA THR A 151 -3.98 -3.20 29.22
C THR A 151 -5.01 -4.01 30.01
N ARG A 152 -4.78 -5.32 30.07
CA ARG A 152 -5.60 -6.27 30.81
C ARG A 152 -5.45 -6.08 32.33
N GLN A 153 -6.47 -5.48 32.96
CA GLN A 153 -6.50 -5.22 34.41
C GLN A 153 -6.40 -6.52 35.22
N ASP A 154 -6.93 -7.61 34.68
CA ASP A 154 -6.82 -8.97 35.22
C ASP A 154 -5.37 -9.44 35.37
N LEU A 155 -4.45 -9.00 34.49
CA LEU A 155 -3.03 -9.35 34.61
C LEU A 155 -2.35 -8.63 35.78
N VAL A 156 -2.76 -7.38 36.05
CA VAL A 156 -2.26 -6.61 37.20
C VAL A 156 -2.78 -7.21 38.50
N GLU A 157 -4.05 -7.60 38.55
CA GLU A 157 -4.63 -8.28 39.71
C GLU A 157 -3.96 -9.62 39.99
N ARG A 158 -3.68 -10.42 38.94
CA ARG A 158 -2.90 -11.66 39.06
C ARG A 158 -1.48 -11.39 39.57
N ALA A 159 -0.82 -10.34 39.09
CA ALA A 159 0.49 -9.93 39.57
C ALA A 159 0.48 -9.58 41.09
N CYS A 160 -0.59 -8.95 41.57
CA CYS A 160 -0.79 -8.63 42.99
C CYS A 160 -0.98 -9.87 43.88
N GLY A 161 -1.60 -10.92 43.33
CA GLY A 161 -1.85 -12.17 44.04
C GLY A 161 -0.60 -13.01 44.34
N LEU A 162 0.54 -12.71 43.71
CA LEU A 162 1.78 -13.47 43.93
C LEU A 162 2.41 -13.19 45.31
N PRO A 163 3.11 -14.17 45.90
CA PRO A 163 3.90 -13.95 47.10
C PRO A 163 5.09 -13.02 46.82
N ALA A 164 5.46 -12.19 47.81
CA ALA A 164 6.69 -11.39 47.75
C ALA A 164 7.93 -12.31 47.70
N PRO A 165 8.98 -12.00 46.92
CA PRO A 165 9.21 -10.77 46.15
C PRO A 165 8.66 -10.78 44.71
N TRP A 166 8.06 -11.89 44.29
CA TRP A 166 7.67 -12.10 42.88
C TRP A 166 6.58 -11.14 42.41
N ASN A 167 5.65 -10.77 43.28
CA ASN A 167 4.67 -9.71 42.98
C ASN A 167 5.33 -8.41 42.50
N THR A 168 6.32 -7.89 43.24
CA THR A 168 7.04 -6.66 42.86
C THR A 168 7.78 -6.83 41.55
N VAL A 169 8.44 -7.98 41.36
CA VAL A 169 9.19 -8.28 40.13
C VAL A 169 8.26 -8.34 38.91
N THR A 170 7.13 -9.03 39.02
CA THR A 170 6.13 -9.14 37.95
C THR A 170 5.54 -7.78 37.59
N HIS A 171 5.21 -6.94 38.59
CA HIS A 171 4.77 -5.56 38.34
C HIS A 171 5.83 -4.72 37.63
N CYS A 172 7.08 -4.76 38.11
CA CYS A 172 8.17 -4.03 37.48
C CYS A 172 8.37 -4.47 36.02
N LEU A 173 8.33 -5.78 35.74
CA LEU A 173 8.42 -6.32 34.38
C LEU A 173 7.25 -5.90 33.50
N LEU A 174 6.02 -5.91 34.02
CA LEU A 174 4.82 -5.50 33.28
C LEU A 174 4.86 -4.00 32.94
N TYR A 175 5.23 -3.15 33.90
CA TYR A 175 5.43 -1.71 33.65
C TYR A 175 6.56 -1.47 32.65
N THR A 176 7.67 -2.20 32.77
CA THR A 176 8.79 -2.08 31.84
C THR A 176 8.39 -2.50 30.43
N LEU A 177 7.63 -3.61 30.29
CA LEU A 177 7.09 -4.05 29.00
C LEU A 177 6.29 -2.93 28.34
N VAL A 178 5.26 -2.41 29.02
CA VAL A 178 4.37 -1.36 28.49
C VAL A 178 5.15 -0.08 28.17
N LEU A 179 6.11 0.31 29.02
CA LEU A 179 6.95 1.48 28.77
C LEU A 179 7.81 1.29 27.51
N VAL A 180 8.55 0.18 27.42
CA VAL A 180 9.46 -0.05 26.30
C VAL A 180 8.69 -0.24 24.99
N THR A 181 7.56 -0.97 24.99
CA THR A 181 6.80 -1.19 23.75
C THR A 181 6.00 0.04 23.34
N ASN A 182 5.21 0.63 24.25
CA ASN A 182 4.21 1.62 23.88
C ASN A 182 4.77 3.04 23.85
N VAL A 183 5.76 3.35 24.70
CA VAL A 183 6.37 4.68 24.73
C VAL A 183 7.65 4.73 23.92
N ILE A 184 8.53 3.73 24.03
CA ILE A 184 9.82 3.79 23.32
C ILE A 184 9.66 3.25 21.89
N ALA A 185 9.29 1.98 21.74
CA ALA A 185 9.28 1.32 20.43
C ALA A 185 8.24 1.93 19.48
N MET A 186 7.01 2.20 19.94
CA MET A 186 5.99 2.81 19.07
C MET A 186 6.39 4.22 18.61
N ASN A 187 6.97 5.05 19.48
CA ASN A 187 7.43 6.38 19.09
C ASN A 187 8.60 6.33 18.11
N LEU A 188 9.51 5.37 18.29
CA LEU A 188 10.59 5.14 17.33
C LEU A 188 10.06 4.64 15.99
N LEU A 189 9.08 3.73 15.98
CA LEU A 189 8.42 3.27 14.75
C LEU A 189 7.77 4.43 14.00
N ILE A 190 7.03 5.28 14.71
CA ILE A 190 6.43 6.49 14.13
C ILE A 190 7.51 7.42 13.57
N ALA A 191 8.63 7.62 14.28
CA ALA A 191 9.72 8.47 13.81
C ALA A 191 10.39 7.92 12.54
N VAL A 192 10.67 6.61 12.48
CA VAL A 192 11.23 5.95 11.29
C VAL A 192 10.25 6.05 10.13
N MET A 193 8.96 5.75 10.36
CA MET A 193 7.93 5.89 9.33
C MET A 193 7.86 7.33 8.81
N ASN A 194 7.87 8.34 9.68
CA ASN A 194 7.80 9.73 9.22
C ASN A 194 9.02 10.11 8.35
N SER A 195 10.22 9.72 8.77
CA SER A 195 11.44 9.98 8.02
C SER A 195 11.45 9.28 6.66
N THR A 196 11.05 8.01 6.59
CA THR A 196 10.99 7.28 5.32
C THR A 196 9.84 7.78 4.44
N TYR A 197 8.70 8.19 5.02
CA TYR A 197 7.58 8.77 4.28
C TYR A 197 7.98 10.03 3.51
N ASP A 198 8.67 10.96 4.19
CA ASP A 198 9.14 12.19 3.56
C ASP A 198 10.14 11.94 2.44
N GLY A 199 11.00 10.91 2.59
CA GLY A 199 11.94 10.49 1.55
C GLY A 199 11.26 9.85 0.34
N MET A 200 10.25 9.00 0.56
CA MET A 200 9.65 8.17 -0.49
C MET A 200 8.48 8.85 -1.21
N LYS A 201 7.86 9.90 -0.66
CA LYS A 201 6.65 10.52 -1.22
C LYS A 201 6.78 10.93 -2.69
N GLN A 202 7.92 11.49 -3.10
CA GLN A 202 8.12 11.92 -4.49
C GLN A 202 8.36 10.74 -5.43
N ASP A 203 9.09 9.71 -4.98
CA ASP A 203 9.35 8.49 -5.76
C ASP A 203 8.10 7.63 -5.93
N SER A 204 7.27 7.56 -4.91
CA SER A 204 6.01 6.83 -4.97
C SER A 204 5.03 7.45 -5.97
N ASN A 205 5.04 8.78 -6.12
CA ASN A 205 4.22 9.47 -7.12
C ASN A 205 4.68 9.19 -8.55
N THR A 206 5.99 9.21 -8.80
CA THR A 206 6.54 8.90 -10.14
C THR A 206 6.32 7.43 -10.48
N MET A 207 6.55 6.52 -9.52
CA MET A 207 6.29 5.10 -9.69
C MET A 207 4.80 4.83 -9.98
N TRP A 208 3.89 5.44 -9.23
CA TRP A 208 2.46 5.33 -9.49
C TRP A 208 2.10 5.85 -10.89
N ALA A 209 2.71 6.94 -11.35
CA ALA A 209 2.48 7.47 -12.69
C ALA A 209 2.93 6.49 -13.79
N PHE A 210 4.05 5.76 -13.60
CA PHE A 210 4.47 4.70 -14.52
C PHE A 210 3.49 3.53 -14.52
N GLU A 211 3.08 3.07 -13.35
CA GLU A 211 2.10 1.98 -13.22
C GLU A 211 0.76 2.33 -13.84
N ARG A 212 0.33 3.58 -13.71
CA ARG A 212 -0.89 4.08 -14.35
C ARG A 212 -0.87 3.91 -15.87
N VAL A 213 0.28 4.13 -16.51
CA VAL A 213 0.41 3.93 -17.97
C VAL A 213 0.13 2.46 -18.32
N ASN A 214 0.66 1.52 -17.52
CA ASN A 214 0.43 0.09 -17.75
C ASN A 214 -1.06 -0.27 -17.72
N TRP A 215 -1.80 0.19 -16.71
CA TRP A 215 -3.24 -0.08 -16.62
C TRP A 215 -4.04 0.59 -17.72
N ILE A 216 -3.68 1.81 -18.13
CA ILE A 216 -4.37 2.49 -19.24
C ILE A 216 -4.22 1.67 -20.53
N LEU A 217 -3.02 1.13 -20.78
CA LEU A 217 -2.75 0.29 -21.93
C LEU A 217 -3.56 -1.01 -21.86
N GLU A 218 -3.59 -1.67 -20.71
CA GLU A 218 -4.39 -2.89 -20.49
C GLU A 218 -5.89 -2.63 -20.72
N TYR A 219 -6.44 -1.54 -20.16
CA TYR A 219 -7.85 -1.19 -20.33
C TYR A 219 -8.22 -0.82 -21.77
N SER A 220 -7.29 -0.24 -22.52
CA SER A 220 -7.52 0.06 -23.93
C SER A 220 -7.54 -1.18 -24.83
N GLU A 221 -7.03 -2.30 -24.33
CA GLU A 221 -7.08 -3.61 -25.00
C GLU A 221 -8.29 -4.45 -24.50
N ALA A 222 -8.83 -4.15 -23.31
CA ALA A 222 -10.00 -4.79 -22.72
C ALA A 222 -11.34 -4.24 -23.28
N GLY A 223 -12.33 -5.14 -23.50
CA GLY A 223 -13.62 -4.79 -24.10
C GLY A 223 -14.52 -3.85 -23.28
N ASP A 224 -15.50 -3.24 -23.95
CA ASP A 224 -16.14 -1.97 -23.59
C ASP A 224 -17.06 -1.93 -22.34
N LEU A 225 -17.39 -3.07 -21.70
CA LEU A 225 -18.40 -3.09 -20.61
C LEU A 225 -17.88 -3.67 -19.28
N PRO A 226 -18.18 -3.02 -18.15
CA PRO A 226 -17.82 -3.54 -16.83
C PRO A 226 -18.59 -4.85 -16.54
N PRO A 227 -18.00 -5.80 -15.80
CA PRO A 227 -18.76 -6.90 -15.21
C PRO A 227 -19.77 -6.27 -14.24
N PRO A 228 -21.10 -6.51 -14.27
CA PRO A 228 -21.89 -7.63 -14.81
C PRO A 228 -22.56 -7.42 -16.19
N LEU A 229 -22.42 -6.23 -16.79
CA LEU A 229 -23.07 -5.89 -18.07
C LEU A 229 -22.43 -6.59 -19.27
N ASN A 230 -21.19 -7.07 -19.12
CA ASN A 230 -20.52 -7.97 -20.08
C ASN A 230 -21.32 -9.26 -20.36
N LEU A 231 -22.18 -9.70 -19.43
CA LEU A 231 -23.08 -10.83 -19.71
C LEU A 231 -24.17 -10.44 -20.73
N LEU A 232 -24.74 -9.24 -20.62
CA LEU A 232 -25.78 -8.73 -21.51
C LEU A 232 -25.26 -8.46 -22.92
N GLN A 233 -24.01 -7.99 -23.05
CA GLN A 233 -23.38 -7.79 -24.35
C GLN A 233 -23.28 -9.10 -25.14
N GLY A 234 -22.93 -10.21 -24.49
CA GLY A 234 -22.93 -11.53 -25.13
C GLY A 234 -24.30 -11.86 -25.72
N PHE A 235 -25.37 -11.66 -24.94
CA PHE A 235 -26.74 -11.92 -25.40
C PHE A 235 -27.21 -10.96 -26.51
N LEU A 236 -26.79 -9.70 -26.49
CA LEU A 236 -27.19 -8.69 -27.50
C LEU A 236 -26.43 -8.85 -28.82
N VAL A 237 -25.14 -9.16 -28.78
CA VAL A 237 -24.33 -9.39 -29.99
C VAL A 237 -24.79 -10.66 -30.72
N GLU A 238 -25.12 -11.71 -29.96
CA GLU A 238 -25.64 -12.97 -30.53
C GLU A 238 -27.06 -12.81 -31.12
N ALA A 239 -27.82 -11.80 -30.66
CA ALA A 239 -29.09 -11.40 -31.25
C ALA A 239 -28.93 -10.55 -32.53
N GLU A 240 -27.85 -9.77 -32.65
CA GLU A 240 -27.57 -8.90 -33.80
C GLU A 240 -26.98 -9.67 -35.00
N ASP A 241 -26.23 -10.76 -34.75
CA ASP A 241 -25.72 -11.66 -35.80
C ASP A 241 -26.83 -12.49 -36.50
N SER A 242 -28.08 -12.36 -36.06
CA SER A 242 -29.25 -13.04 -36.65
C SER A 242 -29.94 -12.24 -37.77
N GLU A 243 -29.59 -10.96 -38.00
CA GLU A 243 -30.14 -10.17 -39.11
C GLU A 243 -29.07 -9.82 -40.18
N PRO A 244 -29.20 -10.28 -41.44
CA PRO A 244 -28.27 -9.91 -42.50
C PRO A 244 -28.60 -8.51 -43.01
N SER A 245 -28.13 -7.46 -42.34
CA SER A 245 -28.32 -6.09 -42.81
C SER A 245 -27.29 -5.73 -43.90
N HIS A 246 -27.74 -5.77 -45.15
CA HIS A 246 -27.11 -5.08 -46.27
C HIS A 246 -27.15 -3.56 -46.03
N GLY A 247 -26.03 -2.97 -45.61
CA GLY A 247 -25.94 -1.53 -45.42
C GLY A 247 -24.51 -1.03 -45.39
N CYS A 248 -24.09 -0.35 -46.45
CA CYS A 248 -22.84 0.41 -46.54
C CYS A 248 -22.89 1.63 -45.60
N PHE A 249 -22.81 1.41 -44.29
CA PHE A 249 -22.62 2.48 -43.33
C PHE A 249 -21.12 2.80 -43.22
N LYS A 250 -20.76 4.08 -43.39
CA LYS A 250 -19.39 4.61 -43.41
C LYS A 250 -18.58 4.22 -42.15
N ARG A 251 -17.96 3.04 -42.11
CA ARG A 251 -16.98 2.60 -41.08
C ARG A 251 -15.59 3.24 -41.22
N ARG A 252 -15.46 4.39 -41.88
CA ARG A 252 -14.16 5.04 -42.14
C ARG A 252 -13.55 5.86 -40.97
N PRO A 253 -14.29 6.50 -40.04
CA PRO A 253 -13.65 7.26 -38.95
C PRO A 253 -13.07 6.37 -37.84
N LEU A 254 -13.72 5.23 -37.55
CA LEU A 254 -13.28 4.26 -36.53
C LEU A 254 -11.90 3.64 -36.84
N ARG A 255 -11.59 3.38 -38.12
CA ARG A 255 -10.31 2.76 -38.50
C ARG A 255 -9.11 3.70 -38.33
N ARG A 256 -9.31 5.01 -38.50
CA ARG A 256 -8.28 6.04 -38.25
C ARG A 256 -8.08 6.30 -36.76
N ALA A 257 -9.16 6.39 -35.99
CA ALA A 257 -9.09 6.53 -34.54
C ALA A 257 -8.35 5.33 -33.90
N ASN A 258 -8.59 4.10 -34.37
CA ASN A 258 -7.87 2.92 -33.90
C ASN A 258 -6.39 2.94 -34.29
N SER A 259 -6.01 3.43 -35.47
CA SER A 259 -4.59 3.54 -35.85
C SER A 259 -3.86 4.59 -35.01
N ASP A 260 -4.50 5.73 -34.74
CA ASP A 260 -3.90 6.83 -33.97
C ASP A 260 -3.74 6.42 -32.49
N LEU A 261 -4.73 5.71 -31.93
CA LEU A 261 -4.65 5.13 -30.59
C LEU A 261 -3.48 4.14 -30.45
N LEU A 262 -3.31 3.22 -31.43
CA LEU A 262 -2.20 2.26 -31.44
C LEU A 262 -0.82 2.94 -31.52
N VAL A 263 -0.71 4.06 -32.24
CA VAL A 263 0.53 4.85 -32.30
C VAL A 263 0.83 5.48 -30.94
N HIS A 264 -0.15 6.13 -30.31
CA HIS A 264 0.02 6.72 -28.97
C HIS A 264 0.35 5.68 -27.89
N GLN A 265 -0.24 4.49 -27.94
CA GLN A 265 0.08 3.40 -27.02
C GLN A 265 1.56 2.97 -27.12
N ARG A 266 2.11 2.89 -28.35
CA ARG A 266 3.53 2.54 -28.55
C ARG A 266 4.45 3.63 -28.01
N GLU A 267 4.14 4.89 -28.29
CA GLU A 267 4.91 6.05 -27.79
C GLU A 267 4.91 6.09 -26.26
N LEU A 268 3.76 5.84 -25.63
CA LEU A 268 3.65 5.71 -24.17
C LEU A 268 4.51 4.56 -23.63
N LYS A 269 4.40 3.36 -24.20
CA LYS A 269 5.23 2.19 -23.81
C LYS A 269 6.73 2.48 -23.96
N GLU A 270 7.13 3.18 -25.02
CA GLU A 270 8.53 3.52 -25.27
C GLU A 270 9.04 4.60 -24.30
N SER A 271 8.27 5.66 -24.09
CA SER A 271 8.62 6.73 -23.14
C SER A 271 8.73 6.21 -21.71
N GLN A 272 7.82 5.31 -21.31
CA GLN A 272 7.83 4.64 -20.02
C GLN A 272 9.09 3.78 -19.83
N ARG A 273 9.45 2.94 -20.82
CA ARG A 273 10.67 2.11 -20.75
C ARG A 273 11.93 2.95 -20.61
N ARG A 274 12.03 4.05 -21.37
CA ARG A 274 13.17 4.97 -21.28
C ARG A 274 13.26 5.61 -19.89
N ALA A 275 12.11 6.03 -19.34
CA ALA A 275 12.07 6.62 -18.01
C ALA A 275 12.44 5.61 -16.91
N MET A 276 11.95 4.37 -16.99
CA MET A 276 12.32 3.30 -16.05
C MET A 276 13.82 3.01 -16.08
N ALA A 277 14.41 2.88 -17.27
CA ALA A 277 15.85 2.63 -17.41
C ALA A 277 16.71 3.76 -16.82
N LEU A 278 16.24 5.01 -16.92
CA LEU A 278 16.91 6.15 -16.29
C LEU A 278 16.79 6.12 -14.75
N VAL A 279 15.63 5.74 -14.22
CA VAL A 279 15.42 5.60 -12.77
C VAL A 279 16.27 4.46 -12.21
N GLU A 280 16.34 3.33 -12.90
CA GLU A 280 17.15 2.18 -12.49
C GLU A 280 18.66 2.51 -12.51
N ALA A 281 19.14 3.15 -13.58
CA ALA A 281 20.53 3.60 -13.65
C ALA A 281 20.88 4.65 -12.57
N ASP A 282 19.90 5.46 -12.19
CA ASP A 282 20.05 6.45 -11.14
C ASP A 282 19.99 5.84 -9.73
N GLU A 283 19.20 4.79 -9.48
CA GLU A 283 19.22 4.04 -8.22
C GLU A 283 20.61 3.41 -7.98
N ASP A 284 21.26 2.89 -9.03
CA ASP A 284 22.62 2.33 -8.95
C ASP A 284 23.72 3.39 -8.71
N THR A 285 23.57 4.58 -9.29
CA THR A 285 24.56 5.68 -9.16
C THR A 285 24.31 6.56 -7.93
N GLY A 286 23.08 6.60 -7.43
CA GLY A 286 22.65 7.40 -6.28
C GLY A 286 22.66 8.91 -6.53
N GLU A 287 22.70 9.36 -7.78
CA GLU A 287 22.91 10.77 -8.14
C GLU A 287 21.69 11.65 -7.82
N LEU A 288 20.48 11.21 -8.14
CA LEU A 288 19.23 11.90 -7.81
C LEU A 288 19.03 12.04 -6.31
N SER A 289 19.44 11.04 -5.53
CA SER A 289 19.39 11.08 -4.07
C SER A 289 20.23 12.24 -3.53
N ARG A 290 21.44 12.43 -4.10
CA ARG A 290 22.32 13.56 -3.75
C ARG A 290 21.73 14.91 -4.18
N LEU A 291 21.24 15.01 -5.41
CA LEU A 291 20.63 16.25 -5.92
C LEU A 291 19.38 16.66 -5.14
N ARG A 292 18.60 15.69 -4.65
CA ARG A 292 17.47 15.96 -3.75
C ARG A 292 17.92 16.50 -2.41
N GLN A 293 18.99 15.93 -1.85
CA GLN A 293 19.56 16.39 -0.59
C GLN A 293 20.08 17.83 -0.71
N GLU A 294 20.73 18.15 -1.82
CA GLU A 294 21.16 19.53 -2.14
C GLU A 294 19.97 20.48 -2.31
N ASN A 295 18.93 20.08 -3.05
CA ASN A 295 17.71 20.88 -3.18
C ASN A 295 17.00 21.14 -1.85
N LEU A 296 16.94 20.15 -0.96
CA LEU A 296 16.41 20.30 0.39
C LEU A 296 17.27 21.23 1.25
N SER A 297 18.59 21.21 1.07
CA SER A 297 19.50 22.16 1.72
C SER A 297 19.26 23.59 1.23
N LEU A 298 19.13 23.75 -0.09
CA LEU A 298 18.86 25.04 -0.75
C LEU A 298 17.51 25.62 -0.30
N LYS A 299 16.45 24.83 -0.27
CA LYS A 299 15.14 25.29 0.26
C LYS A 299 15.25 25.80 1.69
N ARG A 300 15.96 25.09 2.56
CA ARG A 300 16.22 25.53 3.94
C ARG A 300 17.01 26.84 4.00
N HIS A 301 17.94 27.06 3.06
CA HIS A 301 18.68 28.32 2.97
C HIS A 301 17.80 29.47 2.50
N ILE A 302 16.95 29.24 1.49
CA ILE A 302 16.00 30.25 0.99
C ILE A 302 15.03 30.66 2.10
N GLU A 303 14.44 29.71 2.81
CA GLU A 303 13.51 30.01 3.90
C GLU A 303 14.19 30.77 5.05
N ARG A 304 15.47 30.46 5.32
CA ARG A 304 16.26 31.21 6.29
C ARG A 304 16.55 32.64 5.82
N LEU A 305 16.84 32.84 4.53
CA LEU A 305 17.02 34.17 3.94
C LEU A 305 15.73 34.99 4.00
N GLU A 306 14.58 34.38 3.71
CA GLU A 306 13.27 35.03 3.81
C GLU A 306 12.99 35.48 5.24
N ARG A 307 13.26 34.63 6.25
CA ARG A 307 13.12 35.01 7.68
C ARG A 307 14.07 36.13 8.10
N LEU A 308 15.29 36.14 7.60
CA LEU A 308 16.23 37.22 7.89
C LEU A 308 15.80 38.53 7.24
N ALA A 309 15.28 38.47 6.01
CA ALA A 309 14.75 39.63 5.29
C ALA A 309 13.52 40.22 6.00
N THR A 310 12.58 39.38 6.46
CA THR A 310 11.42 39.86 7.21
C THR A 310 11.82 40.48 8.55
N ASN A 311 12.75 39.87 9.30
CA ASN A 311 13.27 40.44 10.54
C ASN A 311 13.94 41.80 10.31
N PHE A 312 14.75 41.93 9.26
CA PHE A 312 15.42 43.19 8.90
C PHE A 312 14.41 44.30 8.56
N LEU A 313 13.35 43.98 7.81
CA LEU A 313 12.29 44.93 7.49
C LEU A 313 11.51 45.38 8.74
N LEU A 314 11.22 44.46 9.66
CA LEU A 314 10.57 44.77 10.93
C LEU A 314 11.46 45.70 11.79
N GLU A 315 12.75 45.40 11.89
CA GLU A 315 13.69 46.19 12.69
C GLU A 315 13.89 47.61 12.11
N ASN A 316 13.93 47.74 10.77
CA ASN A 316 13.93 49.05 10.13
C ASN A 316 12.62 49.81 10.32
N HIS A 317 11.47 49.13 10.32
CA HIS A 317 10.19 49.78 10.61
C HIS A 317 10.12 50.28 12.06
N GLU A 318 10.58 49.50 13.03
CA GLU A 318 10.66 49.93 14.44
C GLU A 318 11.64 51.09 14.63
N ARG A 319 12.81 51.05 14.00
CA ARG A 319 13.79 52.14 14.04
C ARG A 319 13.27 53.43 13.40
N GLY A 320 12.57 53.31 12.26
CA GLY A 320 11.87 54.42 11.63
C GLY A 320 10.81 55.03 12.56
N ALA A 321 10.05 54.21 13.29
CA ALA A 321 9.10 54.68 14.30
C ALA A 321 9.76 55.34 15.52
N LEU A 322 10.99 54.93 15.88
CA LEU A 322 11.79 55.48 16.98
C LEU A 322 12.67 56.67 16.57
N GLY A 323 12.69 57.07 15.29
CA GLY A 323 13.55 58.15 14.77
C GLY A 323 15.04 57.82 14.76
N VAL A 324 15.40 56.53 14.86
CA VAL A 324 16.79 56.04 14.78
C VAL A 324 17.05 55.65 13.32
N GLY A 325 18.12 56.14 12.70
CA GLY A 325 18.42 55.90 11.28
C GLY A 325 18.46 54.41 10.86
N GLU A 326 18.27 54.16 9.57
CA GLU A 326 18.19 52.81 8.97
C GLU A 326 19.43 51.95 9.21
N LEU A 327 19.23 50.63 9.32
CA LEU A 327 20.34 49.67 9.41
C LEU A 327 21.06 49.57 8.04
N PRO A 328 22.40 49.55 8.00
CA PRO A 328 23.12 49.25 6.77
C PRO A 328 22.80 47.83 6.29
N LEU A 329 22.60 47.68 4.98
CA LEU A 329 22.42 46.36 4.36
C LEU A 329 23.60 45.45 4.73
N PRO A 330 23.35 44.17 5.09
CA PRO A 330 24.42 43.24 5.37
C PRO A 330 25.29 43.03 4.12
N PRO A 331 26.62 42.88 4.28
CA PRO A 331 27.52 42.65 3.18
C PRO A 331 27.18 41.32 2.47
N PRO A 332 27.36 41.23 1.14
CA PRO A 332 27.05 40.02 0.39
C PRO A 332 27.83 38.82 0.94
N PRO A 333 27.23 37.62 0.97
CA PRO A 333 27.92 36.42 1.42
C PRO A 333 29.14 36.16 0.53
N LYS A 334 30.28 35.87 1.16
CA LYS A 334 31.48 35.42 0.46
C LYS A 334 31.19 34.04 -0.13
N THR A 335 30.95 33.95 -1.42
CA THR A 335 30.85 32.69 -2.14
C THR A 335 32.17 31.92 -1.98
N PRO A 336 32.16 30.64 -1.57
CA PRO A 336 33.34 29.80 -1.69
C PRO A 336 33.55 29.52 -3.18
N CYS A 337 34.61 30.12 -3.75
CA CYS A 337 35.12 29.75 -5.07
C CYS A 337 35.64 28.31 -5.05
N HIS A 338 34.77 27.32 -5.21
CA HIS A 338 35.15 26.01 -5.71
C HIS A 338 34.65 25.86 -7.14
N SER A 339 35.49 26.36 -8.06
CA SER A 339 35.78 25.82 -9.40
C SER A 339 34.66 25.02 -10.09
N LEU A 340 33.78 25.75 -10.80
CA LEU A 340 32.87 25.24 -11.84
C LEU A 340 33.42 25.57 -13.25
N GLU A 341 34.73 25.45 -13.42
CA GLU A 341 35.45 25.76 -14.67
C GLU A 341 36.11 24.49 -15.24
N ARG A 342 35.30 23.49 -15.64
CA ARG A 342 35.77 22.38 -16.50
C ARG A 342 34.63 21.51 -17.06
N ALA A 343 33.73 22.06 -17.90
CA ALA A 343 32.81 21.21 -18.68
C ALA A 343 32.27 21.85 -19.98
N SER A 344 32.99 22.78 -20.61
CA SER A 344 32.51 23.43 -21.83
C SER A 344 33.61 23.65 -22.88
N THR A 345 34.40 22.62 -23.19
CA THR A 345 35.25 22.59 -24.41
C THR A 345 35.56 21.14 -24.80
N SER A 346 34.69 20.52 -25.62
CA SER A 346 35.04 19.39 -26.51
C SER A 346 33.77 18.86 -27.21
N PHE A 347 33.24 19.62 -28.17
CA PHE A 347 32.50 19.06 -29.31
C PHE A 347 32.66 20.04 -30.47
N ALA A 348 33.66 19.76 -31.30
CA ALA A 348 33.81 20.24 -32.67
C ALA A 348 34.28 19.04 -33.50
#